data_AF-A0A4Q7BGT7-F1
#
_entry.id   AF-A0A4Q7BGT7-F1
#
_cell.length_a   1.000
_cell.length_b   1.000
_cell.length_c   1.000
_cell.angle_alpha   90.00
_cell.angle_beta   90.00
_cell.angle_gamma   90.00
#
_symmetry.space_group_name_H-M   'P 1'
#
loop_
_entity.id
_entity.type
_entity.pdbx_description
1 polymer ?
#
loop_
_entity_poly.entity_id
_entity_poly.type
_entity_poly.pdbx_seq_one_letter_code
_entity_poly.pdbx_strand_id
1 'polypeptide(L)'
;MFYLGQVIEYHEDKGYGLLLDQDSAETVKFLIDDFPRQGGQPKKGETVKYIVINHKGVIKAHQMVRLDVAMSNELLNKKVDISKQKNILKKGKHNGSKFGIVSVVISVIFVGLIYFVFAAWGQYKTYQDEQSAKFALLESQQRQIVEQQRKDVGHVKPVHFSEKSKNALNEQSQMLESKVIQSDRTPPHNTTVASESVPKFTCDGRTHCSQMRSYEEAVFFIKNCPNTQMDGNHDGQPCEKQFHMR
;
A
#
# COMPACT_ATOMS: atom_id res chain seq x y z
N MET A 1 -1.53 6.85 -0.83
CA MET A 1 -1.31 6.76 -2.29
C MET A 1 -1.76 5.38 -2.74
N PHE A 2 -2.35 5.25 -3.92
CA PHE A 2 -2.79 3.95 -4.45
C PHE A 2 -1.72 3.36 -5.34
N TYR A 3 -1.55 2.04 -5.26
CA TYR A 3 -0.61 1.26 -6.02
C TYR A 3 -1.35 0.22 -6.87
N LEU A 4 -0.72 -0.21 -7.95
CA LEU A 4 -1.20 -1.28 -8.82
C LEU A 4 -0.27 -2.47 -8.67
N GLY A 5 -0.86 -3.66 -8.56
CA GLY A 5 -0.08 -4.88 -8.44
C GLY A 5 -0.81 -6.08 -9.01
N GLN A 6 -0.03 -7.12 -9.29
CA GLN A 6 -0.53 -8.37 -9.86
C GLN A 6 -0.31 -9.51 -8.87
N VAL A 7 -1.35 -10.31 -8.61
CA VAL A 7 -1.26 -11.46 -7.71
C VAL A 7 -0.35 -12.51 -8.33
N ILE A 8 0.74 -12.86 -7.66
CA ILE A 8 1.70 -13.86 -8.14
C ILE A 8 1.49 -15.23 -7.50
N GLU A 9 1.05 -15.25 -6.24
CA GLU A 9 0.88 -16.46 -5.45
C GLU A 9 -0.17 -16.26 -4.35
N TYR A 10 -0.95 -17.31 -4.06
CA TYR A 10 -1.94 -17.32 -3.00
C TYR A 10 -1.91 -18.67 -2.28
N HIS A 11 -1.79 -18.63 -0.96
CA HIS A 11 -1.78 -19.79 -0.08
C HIS A 11 -3.10 -19.84 0.70
N GLU A 12 -4.04 -20.65 0.23
CA GLU A 12 -5.36 -20.80 0.81
C GLU A 12 -5.31 -21.36 2.24
N ASP A 13 -4.40 -22.30 2.49
CA ASP A 13 -4.15 -22.93 3.79
C ASP A 13 -3.69 -21.92 4.86
N LYS A 14 -2.99 -20.86 4.45
CA LYS A 14 -2.42 -19.85 5.36
C LYS A 14 -3.16 -18.51 5.32
N GLY A 15 -4.13 -18.34 4.43
CA GLY A 15 -4.93 -17.12 4.28
C GLY A 15 -4.13 -15.89 3.87
N TYR A 16 -3.03 -16.05 3.14
CA TYR A 16 -2.26 -14.92 2.60
C TYR A 16 -1.83 -15.15 1.16
N GLY A 17 -1.58 -14.05 0.45
CA GLY A 17 -0.98 -14.07 -0.87
C GLY A 17 0.11 -13.03 -1.04
N LEU A 18 0.75 -13.09 -2.19
CA LEU A 18 1.80 -12.18 -2.62
C LEU A 18 1.37 -11.51 -3.91
N LEU A 19 1.61 -10.21 -3.97
CA LEU A 19 1.42 -9.42 -5.17
C LEU A 19 2.73 -8.73 -5.54
N LEU A 20 2.96 -8.59 -6.84
CA LEU A 20 4.08 -7.86 -7.39
C LEU A 20 3.62 -6.44 -7.70
N ASP A 21 4.28 -5.45 -7.11
CA ASP A 21 4.01 -4.04 -7.38
C ASP A 21 4.48 -3.65 -8.78
N GLN A 22 3.67 -2.90 -9.52
CA GLN A 22 3.94 -2.59 -10.93
C GLN A 22 5.03 -1.53 -11.12
N ASP A 23 5.18 -0.60 -10.18
CA ASP A 23 6.10 0.53 -10.30
C ASP A 23 7.48 0.22 -9.70
N SER A 24 7.48 -0.45 -8.55
CA SER A 24 8.71 -0.79 -7.81
C SER A 24 9.25 -2.19 -8.12
N ALA A 25 8.46 -3.06 -8.75
CA ALA A 25 8.75 -4.49 -8.92
C ALA A 25 9.05 -5.21 -7.59
N GLU A 26 8.60 -4.67 -6.47
CA GLU A 26 8.74 -5.28 -5.15
C GLU A 26 7.56 -6.22 -4.86
N THR A 27 7.81 -7.24 -4.04
CA THR A 27 6.75 -8.16 -3.61
C THR A 27 6.10 -7.66 -2.33
N VAL A 28 4.80 -7.46 -2.36
CA VAL A 28 3.99 -7.04 -1.21
C VAL A 28 3.12 -8.20 -0.76
N LYS A 29 3.01 -8.39 0.56
CA LYS A 29 2.16 -9.42 1.16
C LYS A 29 0.77 -8.87 1.42
N PHE A 30 -0.25 -9.65 1.13
CA PHE A 30 -1.64 -9.37 1.48
C PHE A 30 -2.27 -10.52 2.25
N LEU A 31 -3.23 -10.21 3.12
CA LEU A 31 -4.06 -11.19 3.82
C LEU A 31 -5.38 -11.38 3.09
N ILE A 32 -5.99 -12.55 3.21
CA ILE A 32 -7.29 -12.82 2.59
C ILE A 32 -8.40 -11.89 3.14
N ASP A 33 -8.26 -11.45 4.39
CA ASP A 33 -9.20 -10.52 5.03
C ASP A 33 -9.19 -9.12 4.38
N ASP A 34 -8.03 -8.70 3.87
CA ASP A 34 -7.85 -7.44 3.15
C ASP A 34 -8.27 -7.56 1.66
N PHE A 35 -8.46 -8.79 1.18
CA PHE A 35 -8.77 -9.08 -0.22
C PHE A 35 -10.29 -9.06 -0.46
N PRO A 36 -10.77 -8.41 -1.54
CA PRO A 36 -12.19 -8.32 -1.84
C PRO A 36 -12.80 -9.71 -2.11
N ARG A 37 -13.77 -10.09 -1.26
CA ARG A 37 -14.52 -11.36 -1.36
C ARG A 37 -15.34 -11.48 -2.65
N GLN A 38 -15.73 -10.35 -3.24
CA GLN A 38 -16.44 -10.34 -4.52
C GLN A 38 -15.53 -10.87 -5.63
N GLY A 39 -15.94 -11.93 -6.34
CA GLY A 39 -15.13 -12.58 -7.37
C GLY A 39 -14.45 -13.89 -6.93
N GLY A 40 -14.61 -14.32 -5.67
CA GLY A 40 -14.12 -15.60 -5.16
C GLY A 40 -12.75 -15.49 -4.49
N GLN A 41 -11.89 -16.49 -4.60
CA GLN A 41 -10.52 -16.43 -4.07
C GLN A 41 -9.60 -15.63 -5.01
N PRO A 42 -8.45 -15.12 -4.50
CA PRO A 42 -7.44 -14.46 -5.32
C PRO A 42 -6.90 -15.41 -6.40
N LYS A 43 -6.79 -14.94 -7.64
CA LYS A 43 -6.25 -15.75 -8.75
C LYS A 43 -4.85 -15.28 -9.13
N LYS A 44 -3.96 -16.21 -9.48
CA LYS A 44 -2.66 -15.89 -10.05
C LYS A 44 -2.84 -15.12 -11.36
N GLY A 45 -2.16 -13.99 -11.49
CA GLY A 45 -2.24 -13.07 -12.63
C GLY A 45 -3.33 -11.98 -12.50
N GLU A 46 -4.14 -11.99 -11.44
CA GLU A 46 -5.21 -11.00 -11.24
C GLU A 46 -4.65 -9.62 -10.89
N THR A 47 -5.17 -8.58 -11.53
CA THR A 47 -4.71 -7.21 -11.30
C THR A 47 -5.56 -6.53 -10.22
N VAL A 48 -4.87 -5.98 -9.23
CA VAL A 48 -5.50 -5.34 -8.06
C VAL A 48 -4.95 -3.95 -7.83
N LYS A 49 -5.84 -3.05 -7.42
CA LYS A 49 -5.49 -1.74 -6.88
C LYS A 49 -5.49 -1.81 -5.36
N TYR A 50 -4.47 -1.28 -4.70
CA TYR A 50 -4.34 -1.40 -3.26
C TYR A 50 -3.65 -0.18 -2.64
N ILE A 51 -3.68 -0.08 -1.32
CA ILE A 51 -2.93 0.91 -0.54
C ILE A 51 -1.91 0.17 0.30
N VAL A 52 -0.70 0.73 0.42
CA VAL A 52 0.32 0.21 1.32
C VAL A 52 0.12 0.78 2.71
N ILE A 53 -0.03 -0.09 3.71
CA ILE A 53 0.06 0.28 5.13
C ILE A 53 1.30 -0.38 5.75
N ASN A 54 2.08 0.40 6.48
CA ASN A 54 3.23 -0.13 7.21
C ASN A 54 2.78 -0.55 8.60
N HIS A 55 2.56 -1.85 8.81
CA HIS A 55 2.08 -2.38 10.09
C HIS A 55 3.13 -3.31 10.69
N LYS A 56 3.77 -2.88 11.78
CA LYS A 56 4.88 -3.57 12.46
C LYS A 56 6.11 -3.79 11.54
N GLY A 57 6.41 -2.82 10.67
CA GLY A 57 7.56 -2.89 9.76
C GLY A 57 7.34 -3.76 8.52
N VAL A 58 6.14 -4.35 8.37
CA VAL A 58 5.76 -5.11 7.17
C VAL A 58 4.86 -4.22 6.32
N ILE A 59 5.32 -3.97 5.09
CA ILE A 59 4.52 -3.37 4.02
C ILE A 59 3.40 -4.37 3.70
N LYS A 60 2.17 -3.98 4.02
CA LYS A 60 0.98 -4.78 3.72
C LYS A 60 0.10 -4.05 2.74
N ALA A 61 -0.50 -4.80 1.83
CA ALA A 61 -1.59 -4.28 1.02
C ALA A 61 -2.88 -4.24 1.84
N HIS A 62 -3.58 -3.11 1.77
CA HIS A 62 -4.85 -2.88 2.43
C HIS A 62 -5.80 -2.14 1.47
N GLN A 63 -7.11 -2.21 1.73
CA GLN A 63 -8.15 -1.65 0.86
C GLN A 63 -7.99 -2.09 -0.61
N MET A 64 -7.93 -3.41 -0.83
CA MET A 64 -7.70 -3.98 -2.16
C MET A 64 -8.98 -3.99 -3.01
N VAL A 65 -8.83 -3.73 -4.30
CA VAL A 65 -9.93 -3.73 -5.30
C VAL A 65 -9.50 -4.49 -6.55
N ARG A 66 -10.31 -5.44 -7.01
CA ARG A 66 -10.09 -6.16 -8.28
C ARG A 66 -10.40 -5.26 -9.46
N LEU A 67 -9.43 -5.07 -10.35
CA LEU A 67 -9.66 -4.34 -11.59
C LEU A 67 -10.35 -5.22 -12.65
N ASP A 68 -10.08 -6.52 -12.62
CA ASP A 68 -10.61 -7.49 -13.59
C ASP A 68 -12.13 -7.77 -13.39
N VAL A 69 -12.63 -7.61 -12.16
CA VAL A 69 -14.06 -7.74 -11.82
C VAL A 69 -14.82 -6.42 -11.95
N ALA A 70 -14.16 -5.28 -11.68
CA ALA A 70 -14.76 -3.97 -11.91
C ALA A 70 -15.10 -3.77 -13.40
N MET A 71 -14.22 -4.22 -14.30
CA MET A 71 -14.46 -4.14 -15.75
C MET A 71 -15.59 -5.08 -16.22
N SER A 72 -15.70 -6.28 -15.64
CA SER A 72 -16.75 -7.24 -16.01
C SER A 72 -18.12 -6.86 -15.46
N ASN A 73 -18.20 -6.28 -14.25
CA ASN A 73 -19.44 -5.73 -13.70
C ASN A 73 -19.88 -4.45 -14.41
N GLU A 74 -18.94 -3.60 -14.85
CA GLU A 74 -19.28 -2.49 -15.76
C GLU A 74 -19.81 -3.01 -17.09
N LEU A 75 -19.18 -4.03 -17.68
CA LEU A 75 -19.64 -4.67 -18.92
C LEU A 75 -21.00 -5.38 -18.75
N LEU A 76 -21.26 -6.00 -17.60
CA LEU A 76 -22.53 -6.67 -17.27
C LEU A 76 -23.64 -5.67 -16.97
N ASN A 77 -23.38 -4.57 -16.24
CA ASN A 77 -24.34 -3.48 -16.07
C ASN A 77 -24.52 -2.65 -17.35
N LYS A 78 -23.53 -2.67 -18.25
CA LYS A 78 -23.62 -2.19 -19.63
C LYS A 78 -24.14 -3.28 -20.57
N LYS A 79 -24.93 -4.23 -20.08
CA LYS A 79 -25.90 -4.92 -20.94
C LYS A 79 -27.00 -3.92 -21.27
N VAL A 80 -26.67 -3.04 -22.22
CA VAL A 80 -27.58 -2.09 -22.84
C VAL A 80 -28.87 -2.83 -23.19
N ASP A 81 -29.99 -2.33 -22.70
CA ASP A 81 -31.30 -2.85 -23.01
C ASP A 81 -31.59 -2.60 -24.51
N ILE A 82 -31.16 -3.53 -25.37
CA ILE A 82 -31.28 -3.47 -26.84
C ILE A 82 -32.76 -3.30 -27.24
N SER A 83 -33.71 -3.68 -26.38
CA SER A 83 -35.14 -3.51 -26.63
C SER A 83 -35.57 -2.04 -26.67
N LYS A 84 -34.89 -1.15 -25.93
CA LYS A 84 -35.16 0.30 -25.95
C LYS A 84 -34.51 1.02 -27.14
N GLN A 85 -33.43 0.47 -27.71
CA GLN A 85 -32.71 1.11 -28.81
C GLN A 85 -33.35 0.88 -30.19
N LYS A 86 -34.26 -0.09 -30.34
CA LYS A 86 -34.96 -0.35 -31.61
C LYS A 86 -35.93 0.77 -32.02
N ASN A 87 -36.33 1.63 -31.09
CA ASN A 87 -37.16 2.81 -31.36
C ASN A 87 -36.35 4.08 -31.71
N ILE A 88 -35.02 4.07 -31.56
CA ILE A 88 -34.16 5.22 -31.90
C ILE A 88 -33.60 5.10 -33.33
N LEU A 89 -33.59 3.90 -33.94
CA LEU A 89 -33.15 3.71 -35.33
C LEU A 89 -34.29 3.81 -36.38
N LYS A 90 -35.50 4.22 -35.98
CA LYS A 90 -36.65 4.43 -36.90
C LYS A 90 -37.13 5.87 -37.00
N LYS A 91 -36.38 6.85 -36.49
CA LYS A 91 -36.72 8.28 -36.62
C LYS A 91 -35.52 9.12 -37.04
N GLY A 92 -35.01 8.81 -38.23
CA GLY A 92 -34.01 9.61 -38.93
C GLY A 92 -34.45 9.93 -40.35
N LYS A 93 -35.68 10.42 -40.53
CA LYS A 93 -36.08 11.07 -41.79
C LYS A 93 -35.38 12.43 -41.84
N HIS A 94 -34.16 12.42 -42.37
CA HIS A 94 -33.33 13.60 -42.50
C HIS A 94 -33.86 14.44 -43.66
N ASN A 95 -34.56 15.54 -43.36
CA ASN A 95 -34.81 16.59 -44.33
C ASN A 95 -33.51 17.38 -44.51
N GLY A 96 -33.04 17.45 -45.76
CA GLY A 96 -31.78 18.09 -46.14
C GLY A 96 -31.78 19.60 -45.94
N SER A 97 -30.59 20.13 -45.63
CA SER A 97 -30.03 21.40 -46.13
C SER A 97 -29.03 22.07 -45.16
N LYS A 98 -28.99 21.74 -43.85
CA LYS A 98 -28.18 22.53 -42.87
C LYS A 98 -27.11 21.79 -42.05
N PHE A 99 -26.95 20.47 -42.20
CA PHE A 99 -26.05 19.66 -41.36
C PHE A 99 -24.57 19.66 -41.77
N GLY A 100 -24.21 20.08 -42.99
CA GLY A 100 -22.82 20.06 -43.46
C GLY A 100 -21.90 21.05 -42.72
N ILE A 101 -22.36 22.28 -42.50
CA ILE A 101 -21.52 23.36 -41.96
C ILE A 101 -21.23 23.14 -40.46
N VAL A 102 -22.24 22.72 -39.69
CA VAL A 102 -22.08 22.46 -38.25
C VAL A 102 -21.09 21.32 -37.99
N SER A 103 -21.09 20.29 -38.84
CA SER A 103 -20.13 19.17 -38.74
C SER A 103 -18.70 19.61 -39.00
N VAL A 104 -18.46 20.54 -39.93
CA VAL A 104 -17.11 21.03 -40.25
C VAL A 104 -16.56 21.88 -39.10
N VAL A 105 -17.38 22.72 -38.49
CA VAL A 105 -16.97 23.57 -37.36
C VAL A 105 -16.56 22.70 -36.15
N ILE A 106 -17.31 21.65 -35.84
CA ILE A 106 -16.98 20.73 -34.75
C ILE A 106 -15.64 20.02 -35.02
N SER A 107 -15.41 19.54 -36.24
CA SER A 107 -14.14 18.90 -36.60
C SER A 107 -12.94 19.84 -36.47
N VAL A 108 -13.07 21.11 -36.85
CA VAL A 108 -12.00 22.11 -36.70
C VAL A 108 -11.68 22.37 -35.22
N ILE A 109 -12.70 22.45 -34.37
CA ILE A 109 -12.50 22.61 -32.92
C ILE A 109 -11.78 21.41 -32.32
N PHE A 110 -12.17 20.18 -32.70
CA PHE A 110 -11.49 18.97 -32.23
C PHE A 110 -10.03 18.90 -32.66
N VAL A 111 -9.72 19.26 -33.90
CA VAL A 111 -8.33 19.31 -34.39
C VAL A 111 -7.52 20.36 -33.63
N GLY A 112 -8.12 21.53 -33.32
CA GLY A 112 -7.49 22.55 -32.51
C GLY A 112 -7.17 22.10 -31.08
N LEU A 113 -8.09 21.37 -30.44
CA LEU A 113 -7.87 20.80 -29.10
C LEU A 113 -6.75 19.76 -29.09
N ILE A 114 -6.73 18.87 -30.10
CA ILE A 114 -5.67 17.87 -30.24
C ILE A 114 -4.30 18.55 -30.43
N TYR A 115 -4.24 19.58 -31.27
CA TYR A 115 -3.02 20.36 -31.47
C TYR A 115 -2.55 21.06 -30.18
N PHE A 116 -3.48 21.64 -29.42
CA PHE A 116 -3.18 22.30 -28.14
C PHE A 116 -2.60 21.31 -27.12
N VAL A 117 -3.17 20.12 -27.00
CA VAL A 117 -2.65 19.06 -26.13
C VAL A 117 -1.25 18.62 -26.56
N PHE A 118 -1.02 18.44 -27.87
CA PHE A 118 0.29 18.05 -28.39
C PHE A 118 1.36 19.13 -28.14
N ALA A 119 1.02 20.41 -28.31
CA ALA A 119 1.92 21.53 -28.02
C ALA A 119 2.27 21.61 -26.52
N ALA A 120 1.28 21.42 -25.64
CA ALA A 120 1.50 21.40 -24.19
C ALA A 120 2.38 20.21 -23.75
N TRP A 121 2.28 19.08 -24.45
CA TRP A 121 3.06 17.88 -24.16
C TRP A 121 4.57 18.09 -24.34
N GLY A 122 4.99 18.92 -25.31
CA GLY A 122 6.40 19.26 -25.53
C GLY A 122 7.05 19.97 -24.34
N GLN A 123 6.32 20.87 -23.68
CA GLN A 123 6.80 21.58 -22.48
C GLN A 123 6.79 20.68 -21.24
N TYR A 124 5.82 19.77 -21.14
CA TYR A 124 5.76 18.82 -20.03
C TYR A 124 6.95 17.84 -20.05
N LYS A 125 7.42 17.48 -21.25
CA LYS A 125 8.55 16.56 -21.44
C LYS A 125 9.86 17.11 -20.85
N THR A 126 10.18 18.38 -21.14
CA THR A 126 11.44 19.02 -20.68
C THR A 126 11.47 19.21 -19.16
N TYR A 127 10.32 19.47 -18.53
CA TYR A 127 10.21 19.55 -17.07
C TYR A 127 10.59 18.23 -16.36
N GLN A 128 10.23 17.08 -16.94
CA GLN A 128 10.56 15.76 -16.40
C GLN A 128 12.07 15.48 -16.47
N ASP A 129 12.73 15.85 -17.57
CA ASP A 129 14.17 15.65 -17.74
C ASP A 129 14.96 16.44 -16.68
N GLU A 130 14.57 17.68 -16.40
CA GLU A 130 15.20 18.52 -15.36
C GLU A 130 15.09 17.89 -13.96
N GLN A 131 13.97 17.22 -13.64
CA GLN A 131 13.78 16.57 -12.35
C GLN A 131 14.70 15.35 -12.16
N SER A 132 14.89 14.54 -13.21
CA SER A 132 15.79 13.39 -13.14
C SER A 132 17.26 13.81 -13.01
N ALA A 133 17.67 14.89 -13.67
CA ALA A 133 19.02 15.44 -13.54
C ALA A 133 19.30 15.97 -12.13
N LYS A 134 18.33 16.65 -11.51
CA LYS A 134 18.43 17.10 -10.11
C LYS A 134 18.56 15.94 -9.13
N PHE A 135 17.83 14.85 -9.36
CA PHE A 135 17.92 13.65 -8.52
C PHE A 135 19.31 13.00 -8.59
N ALA A 136 19.85 12.81 -9.80
CA ALA A 136 21.19 12.27 -9.99
C ALA A 136 22.28 13.15 -9.34
N LEU A 137 22.11 14.48 -9.38
CA LEU A 137 23.00 15.42 -8.70
C LEU A 137 22.97 15.22 -7.18
N LEU A 138 21.78 15.14 -6.58
CA LEU A 138 21.61 14.93 -5.14
C LEU A 138 22.24 13.60 -4.69
N GLU A 139 22.08 12.52 -5.46
CA GLU A 139 22.72 11.24 -5.16
C GLU A 139 24.26 11.36 -5.14
N SER A 140 24.83 12.07 -6.12
CA SER A 140 26.27 12.29 -6.20
C SER A 140 26.81 13.09 -5.01
N GLN A 141 26.06 14.10 -4.55
CA GLN A 141 26.42 14.89 -3.37
C GLN A 141 26.35 14.04 -2.10
N GLN A 142 25.32 13.20 -1.97
CA GLN A 142 25.17 12.32 -0.81
C GLN A 142 26.33 11.33 -0.70
N ARG A 143 26.82 10.77 -1.81
CA ARG A 143 28.01 9.89 -1.80
C ARG A 143 29.24 10.59 -1.26
N GLN A 144 29.50 11.84 -1.67
CA GLN A 144 30.64 12.59 -1.16
C GLN A 144 30.54 12.87 0.34
N ILE A 145 29.34 13.15 0.86
CA ILE A 145 29.11 13.33 2.30
C ILE A 145 29.44 12.03 3.06
N VAL A 146 28.98 10.89 2.56
CA VAL A 146 29.27 9.58 3.18
C VAL A 146 30.76 9.24 3.14
N GLU A 147 31.45 9.53 2.02
CA GLU A 147 32.90 9.34 1.91
C GLU A 147 33.69 10.26 2.83
N GLN A 148 33.24 11.50 3.00
CA GLN A 148 33.86 12.45 3.92
C GLN A 148 33.71 11.97 5.36
N GLN A 149 32.49 11.56 5.77
CA GLN A 149 32.27 10.95 7.07
C GLN A 149 33.14 9.71 7.30
N ARG A 150 33.37 8.90 6.25
CA ARG A 150 34.23 7.72 6.34
C ARG A 150 35.70 8.06 6.58
N LYS A 151 36.19 9.19 6.06
CA LYS A 151 37.56 9.69 6.31
C LYS A 151 37.69 10.28 7.72
N ASP A 152 36.67 11.00 8.18
CA ASP A 152 36.66 11.68 9.49
C ASP A 152 36.50 10.70 10.66
N VAL A 153 35.84 9.54 10.45
CA VAL A 153 35.70 8.49 11.48
C VAL A 153 37.01 7.73 11.75
N GLY A 154 38.04 7.87 10.91
CA GLY A 154 39.34 7.23 11.11
C GLY A 154 39.29 5.70 11.10
N HIS A 155 40.46 5.04 11.02
CA HIS A 155 40.54 3.57 11.04
C HIS A 155 40.06 3.03 12.40
N VAL A 156 38.84 2.49 12.46
CA VAL A 156 38.39 1.70 13.61
C VAL A 156 39.27 0.45 13.68
N LYS A 157 40.11 0.34 14.72
CA LYS A 157 40.98 -0.81 14.91
C LYS A 157 40.13 -2.09 14.95
N PRO A 158 40.48 -3.14 14.19
CA PRO A 158 39.76 -4.40 14.27
C PRO A 158 39.86 -4.94 15.70
N VAL A 159 38.71 -5.17 16.34
CA VAL A 159 38.64 -5.75 17.68
C VAL A 159 39.05 -7.21 17.56
N HIS A 160 40.25 -7.55 18.02
CA HIS A 160 40.67 -8.94 18.16
C HIS A 160 39.94 -9.55 19.36
N PHE A 161 38.86 -10.28 19.08
CA PHE A 161 38.15 -11.03 20.12
C PHE A 161 39.01 -12.19 20.64
N SER A 162 39.13 -12.28 21.98
CA SER A 162 39.77 -13.38 22.69
C SER A 162 39.15 -14.73 22.27
N GLU A 163 39.94 -15.79 22.28
CA GLU A 163 39.52 -17.15 21.95
C GLU A 163 38.33 -17.61 22.81
N LYS A 164 38.26 -17.13 24.06
CA LYS A 164 37.12 -17.35 24.96
C LYS A 164 35.81 -16.69 24.46
N SER A 165 35.88 -15.52 23.82
CA SER A 165 34.72 -14.86 23.18
C SER A 165 34.32 -15.55 21.88
N LYS A 166 35.26 -16.06 21.08
CA LYS A 166 34.95 -16.83 19.88
C LYS A 166 34.24 -18.14 20.22
N ASN A 167 34.68 -18.81 21.28
CA ASN A 167 34.07 -20.05 21.75
C ASN A 167 32.66 -19.80 22.32
N ALA A 168 32.45 -18.71 23.06
CA ALA A 168 31.11 -18.32 23.52
C ALA A 168 30.15 -17.97 22.36
N LEU A 169 30.66 -17.35 21.28
CA LEU A 169 29.87 -17.08 20.08
C LEU A 169 29.50 -18.38 19.33
N ASN A 170 30.39 -19.38 19.32
CA ASN A 170 30.17 -20.67 18.67
C ASN A 170 29.20 -21.58 19.47
N GLU A 171 29.27 -21.54 20.81
CA GLU A 171 28.33 -22.26 21.69
C GLU A 171 26.90 -21.68 21.58
N GLN A 172 26.79 -20.36 21.43
CA GLN A 172 25.51 -19.71 21.11
C GLN A 172 25.01 -20.02 19.70
N SER A 173 25.91 -20.31 18.75
CA SER A 173 25.56 -20.66 17.37
C SER A 173 24.92 -22.05 17.29
N GLN A 174 25.44 -23.03 18.02
CA GLN A 174 24.89 -24.40 18.03
C GLN A 174 23.53 -24.52 18.74
N MET A 175 23.25 -23.64 19.70
CA MET A 175 21.93 -23.57 20.34
C MET A 175 20.90 -22.77 19.53
N LEU A 176 21.34 -21.94 18.57
CA LEU A 176 20.48 -21.22 17.62
C LEU A 176 20.14 -22.04 16.37
N GLU A 177 21.01 -22.97 15.97
CA GLU A 177 20.86 -23.71 14.69
C GLU A 177 19.72 -24.73 14.70
N SER A 178 19.20 -25.11 15.88
CA SER A 178 17.97 -25.91 15.99
C SER A 178 16.69 -25.08 16.21
N LYS A 179 16.79 -23.75 16.33
CA LYS A 179 15.64 -22.86 16.60
C LYS A 179 15.46 -21.70 15.64
N VAL A 180 16.27 -21.61 14.57
CA VAL A 180 16.11 -20.59 13.53
C VAL A 180 16.32 -21.17 12.14
N ILE A 181 15.28 -21.79 11.58
CA ILE A 181 14.97 -21.55 10.17
C ILE A 181 13.76 -20.62 10.18
N GLN A 182 14.00 -19.30 10.31
CA GLN A 182 13.26 -18.19 9.66
C GLN A 182 13.84 -16.82 10.11
N SER A 183 15.10 -16.55 9.78
CA SER A 183 15.67 -15.19 9.56
C SER A 183 15.47 -14.86 8.07
N ASP A 184 15.56 -13.66 7.49
CA ASP A 184 15.98 -12.32 7.90
C ASP A 184 15.70 -11.37 6.71
N ARG A 185 15.52 -10.07 6.99
CA ARG A 185 16.03 -8.91 6.21
C ARG A 185 15.44 -7.63 6.81
N THR A 186 16.14 -7.05 7.77
CA THR A 186 15.91 -5.68 8.22
C THR A 186 17.21 -4.87 8.04
N PRO A 187 17.20 -3.67 7.42
CA PRO A 187 18.32 -2.74 7.44
C PRO A 187 18.34 -1.90 8.74
N PRO A 188 19.48 -1.26 9.07
CA PRO A 188 19.73 -0.71 10.39
C PRO A 188 19.04 0.63 10.66
N HIS A 189 18.83 0.80 11.96
CA HIS A 189 18.22 1.86 12.74
C HIS A 189 18.73 3.28 12.46
N ASN A 190 17.82 4.27 12.43
CA ASN A 190 18.07 5.60 12.96
C ASN A 190 17.06 5.89 14.09
N THR A 191 17.52 5.77 15.33
CA THR A 191 16.77 6.11 16.54
C THR A 191 16.75 7.62 16.71
N THR A 192 15.56 8.21 16.80
CA THR A 192 15.39 9.41 17.62
C THR A 192 14.43 9.02 18.72
N VAL A 193 14.96 8.81 19.93
CA VAL A 193 14.19 8.45 21.12
C VAL A 193 13.45 9.70 21.58
N ALA A 194 12.15 9.77 21.33
CA ALA A 194 11.23 10.46 22.23
C ALA A 194 10.72 9.41 23.21
N SER A 195 11.21 9.48 24.45
CA SER A 195 10.77 8.65 25.56
C SER A 195 9.35 9.05 25.97
N GLU A 196 8.34 8.46 25.33
CA GLU A 196 7.02 8.37 25.95
C GLU A 196 7.01 7.15 26.88
N SER A 197 6.89 7.43 28.17
CA SER A 197 6.77 6.44 29.24
C SER A 197 5.68 5.43 28.88
N VAL A 198 6.05 4.16 28.69
CA VAL A 198 5.08 3.07 28.45
C VAL A 198 4.10 3.03 29.63
N PRO A 199 2.81 3.36 29.43
CA PRO A 199 1.83 3.28 30.49
C PRO A 199 1.62 1.80 30.86
N LYS A 200 1.83 1.46 32.14
CA LYS A 200 1.53 0.14 32.69
C LYS A 200 0.03 0.08 32.98
N PHE A 201 -0.73 -0.52 32.09
CA PHE A 201 -2.16 -0.77 32.29
C PHE A 201 -2.38 -1.99 33.18
N THR A 202 -3.40 -1.96 34.03
CA THR A 202 -3.77 -3.06 34.92
C THR A 202 -5.30 -3.21 34.92
N CYS A 203 -5.78 -4.44 35.10
CA CYS A 203 -7.20 -4.71 35.17
C CYS A 203 -7.76 -4.22 36.50
N ASP A 204 -8.47 -3.10 36.48
CA ASP A 204 -9.06 -2.42 37.64
C ASP A 204 -10.59 -2.59 37.73
N GLY A 205 -11.16 -3.49 36.93
CA GLY A 205 -12.60 -3.78 36.91
C GLY A 205 -13.43 -2.88 35.99
N ARG A 206 -12.80 -2.00 35.19
CA ARG A 206 -13.49 -1.24 34.15
C ARG A 206 -13.96 -2.12 33.00
N THR A 207 -15.19 -1.92 32.55
CA THR A 207 -15.85 -2.76 31.53
C THR A 207 -16.43 -1.97 30.36
N HIS A 208 -16.54 -0.64 30.44
CA HIS A 208 -17.15 0.19 29.39
C HIS A 208 -16.20 1.28 28.85
N CYS A 209 -16.45 1.74 27.63
CA CYS A 209 -15.59 2.68 26.89
C CYS A 209 -15.44 4.06 27.51
N SER A 210 -16.50 4.58 28.14
CA SER A 210 -16.47 5.87 28.83
C SER A 210 -15.46 5.92 29.98
N GLN A 211 -14.97 4.76 30.43
CA GLN A 211 -14.01 4.64 31.51
C GLN A 211 -12.55 4.58 31.00
N MET A 212 -12.34 4.49 29.68
CA MET A 212 -11.02 4.39 29.04
C MET A 212 -10.43 5.77 28.73
N ARG A 213 -9.14 5.95 29.05
CA ARG A 213 -8.40 7.20 28.85
C ARG A 213 -7.69 7.24 27.51
N SER A 214 -7.38 6.10 26.92
CA SER A 214 -6.78 6.01 25.58
C SER A 214 -7.24 4.76 24.84
N TYR A 215 -7.02 4.76 23.52
CA TYR A 215 -7.28 3.60 22.68
C TYR A 215 -6.36 2.43 23.03
N GLU A 216 -5.07 2.67 23.34
CA GLU A 216 -4.15 1.60 23.73
C GLU A 216 -4.57 0.93 25.05
N GLU A 217 -5.11 1.71 26.00
CA GLU A 217 -5.68 1.17 27.23
C GLU A 217 -6.88 0.27 26.93
N ALA A 218 -7.80 0.71 26.08
CA ALA A 218 -8.96 -0.09 25.68
C ALA A 218 -8.56 -1.41 25.00
N VAL A 219 -7.54 -1.37 24.12
CA VAL A 219 -6.98 -2.57 23.47
C VAL A 219 -6.33 -3.51 24.48
N PHE A 220 -5.67 -2.97 25.51
CA PHE A 220 -5.10 -3.78 26.58
C PHE A 220 -6.19 -4.52 27.36
N PHE A 221 -7.29 -3.83 27.70
CA PHE A 221 -8.37 -4.40 28.51
C PHE A 221 -9.07 -5.56 27.82
N ILE A 222 -9.42 -5.46 26.53
CA ILE A 222 -10.08 -6.57 25.80
C ILE A 222 -9.20 -7.82 25.69
N LYS A 223 -7.87 -7.66 25.76
CA LYS A 223 -6.90 -8.77 25.62
C LYS A 223 -6.51 -9.40 26.95
N ASN A 224 -6.49 -8.62 28.03
CA ASN A 224 -5.89 -9.02 29.30
C ASN A 224 -6.87 -9.05 30.47
N CYS A 225 -8.05 -8.44 30.35
CA CYS A 225 -9.00 -8.30 31.45
C CYS A 225 -10.30 -9.09 31.22
N PRO A 226 -10.83 -9.80 32.23
CA PRO A 226 -12.11 -10.51 32.11
C PRO A 226 -13.30 -9.54 32.14
N ASN A 227 -14.42 -9.95 31.54
CA ASN A 227 -15.73 -9.25 31.56
C ASN A 227 -15.78 -7.87 30.87
N THR A 228 -14.93 -7.61 29.87
CA THR A 228 -14.96 -6.36 29.11
C THR A 228 -16.13 -6.29 28.13
N GLN A 229 -16.85 -5.16 28.10
CA GLN A 229 -17.99 -4.88 27.23
C GLN A 229 -17.72 -3.62 26.38
N MET A 230 -16.54 -3.57 25.76
CA MET A 230 -16.02 -2.41 25.00
C MET A 230 -15.95 -2.65 23.50
N ASP A 231 -15.96 -3.91 23.09
CA ASP A 231 -15.97 -4.38 21.71
C ASP A 231 -17.31 -5.07 21.46
N GLY A 232 -18.28 -4.30 20.94
CA GLY A 232 -19.66 -4.77 20.79
C GLY A 232 -19.84 -5.77 19.65
N ASN A 233 -19.01 -5.65 18.62
CA ASN A 233 -19.00 -6.45 17.39
C ASN A 233 -17.93 -7.54 17.39
N HIS A 234 -17.08 -7.61 18.43
CA HIS A 234 -16.03 -8.61 18.63
C HIS A 234 -15.03 -8.66 17.47
N ASP A 235 -14.75 -7.51 16.86
CA ASP A 235 -13.81 -7.39 15.74
C ASP A 235 -12.39 -7.01 16.18
N GLY A 236 -12.17 -6.89 17.49
CA GLY A 236 -10.89 -6.53 18.09
C GLY A 236 -10.64 -5.03 18.14
N GLN A 237 -11.61 -4.18 17.76
CA GLN A 237 -11.53 -2.73 17.85
C GLN A 237 -12.44 -2.20 18.98
N PRO A 238 -11.88 -1.95 20.17
CA PRO A 238 -12.69 -1.45 21.28
C PRO A 238 -12.99 0.03 21.12
N CYS A 239 -14.16 0.46 21.57
CA CYS A 239 -14.49 1.87 21.73
C CYS A 239 -14.39 2.71 20.46
N GLU A 240 -14.75 2.11 19.31
CA GLU A 240 -14.73 2.79 18.00
C GLU A 240 -15.45 4.14 18.06
N LYS A 241 -16.63 4.20 18.69
CA LYS A 241 -17.41 5.44 18.82
C LYS A 241 -16.69 6.57 19.57
N GLN A 242 -15.73 6.25 20.46
CA GLN A 242 -15.03 7.23 21.30
C GLN A 242 -13.69 7.68 20.70
N PHE A 243 -12.99 6.79 19.99
CA PHE A 243 -11.63 7.06 19.48
C PHE A 243 -11.52 7.19 17.95
N HIS A 244 -12.51 6.75 17.15
CA HIS A 244 -12.51 6.90 15.67
C HIS A 244 -13.03 8.27 15.16
N MET A 245 -13.18 9.28 16.03
CA MET A 245 -13.52 10.64 15.64
C MET A 245 -12.29 11.56 15.72
N ARG A 246 -11.31 11.35 14.83
CA ARG A 246 -10.28 12.36 14.56
C ARG A 246 -9.73 12.27 13.14
#